data_AF-A0A7J4LJ45-F1
#
_entry.id   AF-A0A7J4LJ45-F1
#
_cell.length_a   1.000
_cell.length_b   1.000
_cell.length_c   1.000
_cell.angle_alpha   90.00
_cell.angle_beta   90.00
_cell.angle_gamma   90.00
#
_symmetry.space_group_name_H-M   'P 1'
#
loop_
_entity.id
_entity.type
_entity.pdbx_description
1 polymer ?
#
loop_
_entity_poly.entity_id
_entity_poly.type
_entity_poly.pdbx_seq_one_letter_code
_entity_poly.pdbx_strand_id
1 'polypeptide(L)'
;AEHADFFSFGTNDLTQMTFGFSRDDVGKFIPEYIEKNLLEKDPFEVLDQTGVGQLIKIAVEKGRKTKPGLKIGICGEHGGEPSSVEFCHKLGLDYVSCSPYRVPIARLAAAHAVLKESK
;
A
#
# COMPACT_ATOMS: atom_id res chain seq x y z
N ALA A 1 8.05 17.79 2.29
CA ALA A 1 9.15 16.89 2.75
C ALA A 1 10.38 17.65 3.23
N GLU A 2 10.22 18.90 3.67
CA GLU A 2 11.34 19.79 4.03
C GLU A 2 12.13 19.29 5.25
N HIS A 3 11.45 18.62 6.19
CA HIS A 3 12.04 18.14 7.43
C HIS A 3 12.21 16.62 7.52
N ALA A 4 11.47 15.84 6.72
CA ALA A 4 11.49 14.39 6.79
C ALA A 4 12.55 13.80 5.86
N ASP A 5 13.36 12.87 6.36
CA ASP A 5 14.40 12.20 5.56
C ASP A 5 13.90 10.98 4.78
N PHE A 6 12.78 10.43 5.22
CA PHE A 6 12.07 9.37 4.52
C PHE A 6 10.58 9.41 4.85
N PHE A 7 9.77 8.75 4.03
CA PHE A 7 8.38 8.41 4.32
C PHE A 7 8.23 6.90 4.50
N SER A 8 7.39 6.51 5.46
CA SER A 8 6.92 5.14 5.62
C SER A 8 5.39 5.19 5.68
N PHE A 9 4.73 4.64 4.68
CA PHE A 9 3.27 4.61 4.65
C PHE A 9 2.75 3.56 5.63
N GLY A 10 2.21 4.02 6.75
CA GLY A 10 1.37 3.24 7.65
C GLY A 10 0.00 3.00 7.03
N THR A 11 -0.06 2.08 6.06
CA THR A 11 -1.26 1.90 5.23
C THR A 11 -2.46 1.36 5.99
N ASN A 12 -2.27 0.66 7.11
CA ASN A 12 -3.39 0.25 7.96
C ASN A 12 -4.19 1.47 8.48
N ASP A 13 -3.49 2.43 9.08
CA ASP A 13 -4.12 3.66 9.59
C ASP A 13 -4.61 4.55 8.46
N LEU A 14 -3.86 4.64 7.36
CA LEU A 14 -4.27 5.42 6.19
C LEU A 14 -5.55 4.87 5.58
N THR A 15 -5.71 3.54 5.44
CA THR A 15 -6.94 2.90 5.00
C THR A 15 -8.09 3.20 5.96
N GLN A 16 -7.87 3.03 7.26
CA GLN A 16 -8.88 3.32 8.29
C GLN A 16 -9.41 4.76 8.18
N MET A 17 -8.53 5.74 8.05
CA MET A 17 -8.93 7.15 7.94
C MET A 17 -9.55 7.49 6.57
N THR A 18 -9.13 6.82 5.50
CA THR A 18 -9.66 7.07 4.14
C THR A 18 -11.05 6.49 3.98
N PHE A 19 -11.28 5.28 4.48
CA PHE A 19 -12.60 4.62 4.42
C PHE A 19 -13.53 5.03 5.56
N GLY A 20 -13.01 5.61 6.65
CA GLY A 20 -13.78 5.83 7.87
C GLY A 20 -14.09 4.52 8.61
N PHE A 21 -13.20 3.53 8.47
CA PHE A 21 -13.39 2.17 8.95
C PHE A 21 -12.53 1.89 10.18
N SER A 22 -13.15 1.71 11.34
CA SER A 22 -12.45 1.22 12.53
C SER A 22 -12.01 -0.23 12.32
N ARG A 23 -10.69 -0.47 12.29
CA ARG A 23 -10.11 -1.80 12.04
C ARG A 23 -10.59 -2.86 13.04
N ASP A 24 -10.91 -2.45 14.27
CA ASP A 24 -11.40 -3.37 15.29
C ASP A 24 -12.89 -3.73 15.13
N ASP A 25 -13.64 -2.94 14.35
CA ASP A 25 -15.09 -3.11 14.14
C ASP A 25 -15.47 -3.63 12.75
N VAL A 26 -14.58 -3.51 11.76
CA VAL A 26 -14.88 -3.80 10.35
C VAL A 26 -15.27 -5.24 10.07
N GLY A 27 -14.80 -6.19 10.90
CA GLY A 27 -15.15 -7.60 10.76
C GLY A 27 -16.66 -7.88 10.87
N LYS A 28 -17.44 -6.93 11.39
CA LYS A 28 -18.90 -7.03 11.52
C LYS A 28 -19.65 -6.85 10.19
N PHE A 29 -19.05 -6.17 9.19
CA PHE A 29 -19.76 -5.78 7.96
C PHE A 29 -18.95 -5.97 6.66
N ILE A 30 -17.62 -6.07 6.71
CA ILE A 30 -16.80 -6.29 5.51
C ILE A 30 -17.21 -7.54 4.73
N PRO A 31 -17.47 -8.71 5.36
CA PRO A 31 -17.92 -9.89 4.63
C PRO A 31 -19.23 -9.65 3.85
N GLU A 32 -20.20 -8.94 4.46
CA GLU A 32 -21.46 -8.59 3.81
C GLU A 32 -21.25 -7.62 2.64
N TYR A 33 -20.32 -6.67 2.77
CA TYR A 33 -19.98 -5.73 1.69
C TYR A 33 -19.38 -6.45 0.49
N ILE A 34 -18.55 -7.47 0.74
CA ILE A 34 -17.97 -8.29 -0.33
C ILE A 34 -19.06 -9.16 -0.99
N GLU A 35 -19.91 -9.81 -0.20
CA GLU A 35 -21.03 -10.62 -0.72
C GLU A 35 -21.98 -9.79 -1.60
N LYS A 36 -22.24 -8.54 -1.20
CA LYS A 36 -23.07 -7.59 -1.95
C LYS A 36 -22.33 -6.89 -3.10
N ASN A 37 -21.07 -7.24 -3.36
CA ASN A 37 -20.21 -6.60 -4.37
C ASN A 37 -20.06 -5.08 -4.19
N LEU A 38 -20.17 -4.58 -2.96
CA LEU A 38 -19.86 -3.20 -2.59
C LEU A 38 -18.35 -2.99 -2.47
N LEU A 39 -17.63 -4.04 -2.07
CA LEU A 39 -16.17 -4.11 -2.08
C LEU A 39 -15.74 -5.38 -2.81
N GLU A 40 -14.70 -5.30 -3.62
CA GLU A 40 -14.15 -6.49 -4.28
C GLU A 40 -13.35 -7.35 -3.29
N LYS A 41 -12.62 -6.69 -2.38
CA LYS A 41 -11.73 -7.32 -1.39
C LYS A 41 -11.71 -6.50 -0.10
N ASP A 42 -11.23 -7.09 0.98
CA ASP A 42 -10.97 -6.38 2.22
C ASP A 42 -9.84 -5.33 2.02
N PRO A 43 -10.12 -4.03 2.18
CA PRO A 43 -9.13 -2.96 1.96
C PRO A 43 -8.00 -2.93 3.00
N PHE A 44 -8.09 -3.73 4.08
CA PHE A 44 -7.01 -3.91 5.06
C PHE A 44 -6.08 -5.09 4.70
N GLU A 45 -6.49 -5.95 3.77
CA GLU A 45 -5.66 -7.04 3.26
C GLU A 45 -5.03 -6.68 1.90
N VAL A 46 -5.83 -6.10 1.00
CA VAL A 46 -5.41 -5.66 -0.33
C VAL A 46 -5.56 -4.16 -0.43
N LEU A 47 -4.46 -3.47 -0.79
CA LEU A 47 -4.45 -2.02 -0.87
C LEU A 47 -5.48 -1.53 -1.89
N ASP A 48 -6.40 -0.67 -1.43
CA ASP A 48 -7.29 0.07 -2.31
C ASP A 48 -6.49 1.04 -3.20
N GLN A 49 -6.37 0.72 -4.48
CA GLN A 49 -5.57 1.50 -5.43
C GLN A 49 -6.30 2.76 -5.93
N THR A 50 -7.64 2.82 -5.85
CA THR A 50 -8.44 3.91 -6.42
C THR A 50 -8.73 5.02 -5.41
N GLY A 51 -8.75 4.73 -4.11
CA GLY A 51 -8.81 5.71 -3.03
C GLY A 51 -7.47 5.88 -2.31
N VAL A 52 -7.10 4.93 -1.43
CA VAL A 52 -5.88 5.00 -0.60
C VAL A 52 -4.62 5.16 -1.48
N GLY A 53 -4.55 4.42 -2.58
CA GLY A 53 -3.46 4.50 -3.55
C GLY A 53 -3.30 5.87 -4.19
N GLN A 54 -4.38 6.64 -4.37
CA GLN A 54 -4.28 8.02 -4.86
C GLN A 54 -3.61 8.94 -3.83
N LEU A 55 -3.92 8.78 -2.54
CA LEU A 55 -3.27 9.55 -1.47
C LEU A 55 -1.77 9.25 -1.42
N ILE A 56 -1.40 7.97 -1.55
CA ILE A 56 0.00 7.53 -1.63
C ILE A 56 0.68 8.18 -2.83
N LYS A 57 0.07 8.12 -4.02
CA LYS A 57 0.62 8.75 -5.24
C LYS A 57 0.85 10.26 -5.05
N ILE A 58 -0.13 10.98 -4.52
CA ILE A 58 -0.02 12.42 -4.24
C ILE A 58 1.15 12.69 -3.27
N ALA A 59 1.29 11.88 -2.22
CA ALA A 59 2.35 12.04 -1.23
C ALA A 59 3.74 11.74 -1.82
N VAL A 60 3.87 10.73 -2.68
CA VAL A 60 5.11 10.43 -3.41
C VAL A 60 5.51 11.59 -4.32
N GLU A 61 4.60 12.05 -5.16
CA GLU A 61 4.84 13.13 -6.12
C GLU A 61 5.23 14.44 -5.41
N LYS A 62 4.44 14.86 -4.42
CA LYS A 62 4.73 16.08 -3.66
C LYS A 62 5.98 15.94 -2.80
N GLY A 63 6.21 14.77 -2.21
CA GLY A 63 7.39 14.48 -1.41
C GLY A 63 8.67 14.62 -2.23
N ARG A 64 8.73 13.96 -3.38
CA ARG A 64 9.88 14.00 -4.29
C ARG A 64 10.03 15.33 -5.03
N LYS A 65 8.94 16.07 -5.25
CA LYS A 65 9.02 17.45 -5.74
C LYS A 65 9.79 18.36 -4.78
N THR A 66 9.63 18.16 -3.46
CA THR A 66 10.38 18.91 -2.45
C THR A 66 11.78 18.35 -2.20
N LYS A 67 11.95 17.02 -2.16
CA LYS A 67 13.22 16.33 -1.90
C LYS A 67 13.38 15.17 -2.90
N PRO A 68 14.05 15.35 -4.07
CA PRO A 68 14.09 14.35 -5.14
C PRO A 68 14.61 12.96 -4.73
N GLY A 69 15.57 12.92 -3.81
CA GLY A 69 16.11 11.68 -3.26
C GLY A 69 15.39 11.14 -2.02
N LEU A 70 14.20 11.65 -1.69
CA LEU A 70 13.43 11.21 -0.53
C LEU A 70 13.17 9.70 -0.62
N LYS A 71 13.61 8.97 0.40
CA LYS A 71 13.35 7.54 0.53
C LYS A 71 11.91 7.32 0.94
N ILE A 72 11.20 6.46 0.22
CA ILE A 72 9.77 6.21 0.47
C ILE A 72 9.54 4.72 0.49
N GLY A 73 8.93 4.21 1.55
CA GLY A 73 8.47 2.83 1.61
C GLY A 73 7.09 2.70 2.24
N ILE A 74 6.66 1.45 2.36
CA ILE A 74 5.39 1.05 2.96
C ILE A 74 5.65 0.02 4.06
N CYS A 75 4.85 0.08 5.12
CA CYS A 75 4.83 -0.92 6.17
C CYS A 75 3.41 -1.43 6.42
N GLY A 76 3.31 -2.62 7.01
CA GLY A 76 2.05 -3.26 7.37
C GLY A 76 1.69 -4.42 6.46
N GLU A 77 0.41 -4.81 6.49
CA GLU A 77 -0.06 -6.03 5.83
C GLU A 77 0.09 -5.95 4.30
N HIS A 78 -0.23 -4.78 3.72
CA HIS A 78 -0.10 -4.52 2.29
C HIS A 78 1.34 -4.67 1.77
N GLY A 79 2.35 -4.48 2.62
CA GLY A 79 3.75 -4.65 2.24
C GLY A 79 4.13 -6.11 1.89
N GLY A 80 3.27 -7.07 2.25
CA GLY A 80 3.44 -8.49 1.94
C GLY A 80 2.42 -9.04 0.95
N GLU A 81 1.48 -8.23 0.46
CA GLU A 81 0.44 -8.64 -0.47
C GLU A 81 0.89 -8.39 -1.92
N PRO A 82 0.92 -9.40 -2.80
CA PRO A 82 1.54 -9.28 -4.12
C PRO A 82 1.05 -8.13 -5.00
N SER A 83 -0.27 -7.88 -5.04
CA SER A 83 -0.82 -6.81 -5.90
C SER A 83 -0.50 -5.41 -5.36
N SER A 84 -0.47 -5.26 -4.04
CA SER A 84 -0.08 -4.05 -3.32
C SER A 84 1.41 -3.76 -3.50
N VAL A 85 2.26 -4.79 -3.44
CA VAL A 85 3.70 -4.69 -3.73
C VAL A 85 3.94 -4.24 -5.18
N GLU A 86 3.23 -4.83 -6.14
CA GLU A 86 3.30 -4.43 -7.54
C GLU A 86 2.86 -2.97 -7.74
N PHE A 87 1.80 -2.53 -7.05
CA PHE A 87 1.35 -1.14 -7.08
C PHE A 87 2.40 -0.19 -6.48
N CYS A 88 3.02 -0.56 -5.36
CA CYS A 88 4.11 0.22 -4.75
C CYS A 88 5.30 0.37 -5.71
N HIS A 89 5.66 -0.70 -6.44
CA HIS A 89 6.68 -0.67 -7.48
C HIS A 89 6.31 0.33 -8.59
N LYS A 90 5.06 0.30 -9.09
CA LYS A 90 4.57 1.24 -10.13
C LYS A 90 4.59 2.70 -9.67
N LEU A 91 4.39 2.97 -8.38
CA LEU A 91 4.51 4.31 -7.80
C LEU A 91 5.97 4.71 -7.52
N GLY A 92 6.92 3.80 -7.73
CA GLY A 92 8.35 4.02 -7.54
C GLY A 92 8.76 4.09 -6.09
N LEU A 93 8.10 3.39 -5.17
CA LEU A 93 8.58 3.26 -3.79
C LEU A 93 9.94 2.55 -3.75
N ASP A 94 10.79 2.95 -2.80
CA ASP A 94 12.13 2.41 -2.60
C ASP A 94 12.12 1.03 -1.92
N TYR A 95 11.14 0.75 -1.06
CA TYR A 95 11.05 -0.54 -0.35
C TYR A 95 9.63 -0.89 0.10
N VAL A 96 9.42 -2.18 0.36
CA VAL A 96 8.26 -2.70 1.10
C VAL A 96 8.74 -3.39 2.38
N SER A 97 7.97 -3.27 3.46
CA SER A 97 8.25 -3.90 4.75
C SER A 97 7.03 -4.70 5.20
N CYS A 98 7.25 -5.98 5.51
CA CYS A 98 6.20 -6.93 5.88
C CYS A 98 6.68 -7.86 7.01
N SER A 99 5.75 -8.66 7.55
CA SER A 99 6.06 -9.64 8.59
C SER A 99 7.10 -10.68 8.10
N PRO A 100 7.90 -11.28 9.00
CA PRO A 100 9.02 -12.15 8.61
C PRO A 100 8.64 -13.27 7.64
N TYR A 101 7.47 -13.90 7.84
CA TYR A 101 6.99 -14.99 7.00
C TYR A 101 6.53 -14.54 5.61
N ARG A 102 6.17 -13.27 5.44
CA ARG A 102 5.77 -12.69 4.15
C ARG A 102 6.95 -12.16 3.33
N VAL A 103 8.15 -12.07 3.91
CA VAL A 103 9.36 -11.61 3.20
C VAL A 103 9.62 -12.39 1.89
N PRO A 104 9.53 -13.73 1.84
CA PRO A 104 9.71 -14.46 0.58
C PRO A 104 8.66 -14.09 -0.49
N ILE A 105 7.41 -13.88 -0.07
CA ILE A 105 6.30 -13.50 -0.95
C ILE A 105 6.54 -12.09 -1.51
N ALA A 106 6.88 -11.14 -0.65
CA ALA A 106 7.17 -9.76 -1.05
C ALA A 106 8.35 -9.69 -2.03
N ARG A 107 9.41 -10.47 -1.80
CA ARG A 107 10.57 -10.55 -2.72
C ARG A 107 10.17 -11.08 -4.09
N LEU A 108 9.37 -12.15 -4.14
CA LEU A 108 8.90 -12.74 -5.39
C LEU A 108 7.97 -11.78 -6.14
N ALA A 109 7.03 -11.15 -5.43
CA ALA A 109 6.12 -10.17 -6.01
C ALA A 109 6.87 -8.95 -6.58
N ALA A 110 7.86 -8.42 -5.86
CA ALA A 110 8.69 -7.32 -6.34
C ALA A 110 9.47 -7.70 -7.62
N ALA A 111 10.06 -8.91 -7.65
CA ALA A 111 10.74 -9.40 -8.85
C ALA A 111 9.77 -9.53 -10.04
N HIS A 112 8.57 -10.08 -9.82
CA HIS A 112 7.54 -10.17 -10.85
C HIS A 112 7.07 -8.79 -11.34
N ALA A 113 6.97 -7.79 -10.47
CA ALA A 113 6.60 -6.44 -10.86
C ALA A 113 7.60 -5.84 -11.87
N VAL A 114 8.90 -5.99 -11.60
CA VAL A 114 9.98 -5.55 -12.51
C VAL A 114 9.91 -6.28 -13.86
N LEU A 115 9.68 -7.60 -13.84
CA LEU A 115 9.59 -8.40 -15.06
C LEU A 115 8.38 -8.04 -15.93
N LYS A 116 7.27 -7.61 -15.31
CA LYS A 116 6.07 -7.16 -16.04
C LYS A 116 6.25 -5.77 -16.66
N GLU A 117 6.99 -4.87 -16.02
CA GLU A 117 7.29 -3.53 -16.55
C GLU A 117 8.27 -3.59 -17.73
N SER A 118 9.17 -4.58 -17.74
CA SER A 118 10.18 -4.74 -18.80
C SER A 118 9.64 -5.34 -20.11
N LYS A 119 8.33 -5.52 -20.24
CA LYS A 119 7.64 -6.00 -21.45
C LYS A 119 6.92 -4.86 -22.14
#